data_AF-X0TY19-F1
#
_entry.id   AF-X0TY19-F1
#
_cell.length_a   1.000
_cell.length_b   1.000
_cell.length_c   1.000
_cell.angle_alpha   90.00
_cell.angle_beta   90.00
_cell.angle_gamma   90.00
#
_symmetry.space_group_name_H-M   'P 1'
#
loop_
_entity.id
_entity.type
_entity.pdbx_description
1 polymer ?
#
loop_
_entity_poly.entity_id
_entity_poly.type
_entity_poly.pdbx_seq_one_letter_code
_entity_poly.pdbx_strand_id
1 'polypeptide(L)'
;MRAVGKAANNMISEVRRQFKSIPGLMEGTARADYARCVDIATTAAIKQMVKPGIMVITIPVIVGFASKWIWGNAGALGGLLVGVTVVGVLMAIYMANAGAAWDNAKKQIEEEPSDKELDTGKGSLRHAAAVICDTVGDPFKDTSGPSLNILIKLMSVLALVIAPLLK
;
A
#
# COMPACT_ATOMS: atom_id res chain seq x y z
N MET A 1 2.00 -2.79 2.43
CA MET A 1 1.25 -3.34 3.60
C MET A 1 1.85 -3.01 4.97
N ARG A 2 2.85 -3.75 5.49
CA ARG A 2 3.35 -3.54 6.88
C ARG A 2 3.84 -2.11 7.17
N ALA A 3 4.48 -1.47 6.18
CA ALA A 3 4.90 -0.08 6.26
C ALA A 3 3.73 0.88 6.54
N VAL A 4 2.63 0.73 5.79
CA VAL A 4 1.41 1.54 5.94
C VAL A 4 0.77 1.27 7.29
N GLY A 5 0.64 0.00 7.70
CA GLY A 5 0.08 -0.34 9.02
C GLY A 5 0.86 0.29 10.19
N LYS A 6 2.20 0.30 10.13
CA LYS A 6 3.03 0.96 11.14
C LYS A 6 2.82 2.49 11.15
N ALA A 7 2.78 3.12 9.97
CA ALA A 7 2.54 4.55 9.84
C ALA A 7 1.14 4.93 10.33
N ALA A 8 0.11 4.14 9.99
CA ALA A 8 -1.26 4.32 10.42
C ALA A 8 -1.40 4.22 11.94
N ASN A 9 -0.76 3.25 12.59
CA ASN A 9 -0.77 3.15 14.05
C ASN A 9 -0.15 4.35 14.76
N ASN A 10 0.94 4.90 14.21
CA ASN A 10 1.54 6.13 14.71
C ASN A 10 0.59 7.32 14.52
N MET A 11 -0.06 7.42 13.35
CA MET A 11 -1.07 8.44 13.06
C MET A 11 -2.25 8.36 14.04
N ILE A 12 -2.79 7.16 14.28
CA ILE A 12 -3.89 6.93 15.24
C ILE A 12 -3.49 7.38 16.64
N SER A 13 -2.28 7.02 17.07
CA SER A 13 -1.76 7.40 18.39
C SER A 13 -1.63 8.91 18.54
N GLU A 14 -1.15 9.60 17.50
CA GLU A 14 -1.02 11.06 17.50
C GLU A 14 -2.39 11.76 17.47
N VAL A 15 -3.32 11.31 16.62
CA VAL A 15 -4.68 11.86 16.58
C VAL A 15 -5.38 11.69 17.94
N ARG A 16 -5.27 10.52 18.57
CA ARG A 16 -5.78 10.27 19.92
C ARG A 16 -5.12 11.17 20.97
N ARG A 17 -3.81 11.40 20.86
CA ARG A 17 -3.08 12.32 21.75
C ARG A 17 -3.62 13.74 21.61
N GLN A 18 -3.82 14.23 20.39
CA GLN A 18 -4.35 15.58 20.14
C GLN A 18 -5.75 15.74 20.72
N PHE A 19 -6.67 14.81 20.45
CA PHE A 19 -8.02 14.85 21.03
C PHE A 19 -8.04 14.82 22.56
N LYS A 20 -7.08 14.12 23.19
CA LYS A 20 -6.99 14.05 24.67
C LYS A 20 -6.30 15.27 25.29
N SER A 21 -5.33 15.88 24.61
CA SER A 21 -4.42 16.86 25.22
C SER A 21 -4.67 18.31 24.81
N ILE A 22 -5.38 18.57 23.70
CA ILE A 22 -5.69 19.92 23.23
C ILE A 22 -7.13 20.26 23.68
N PRO A 23 -7.31 21.14 24.69
CA PRO A 23 -8.63 21.57 25.13
C PRO A 23 -9.36 22.31 24.01
N GLY A 24 -10.66 22.05 23.83
CA GLY A 24 -11.46 22.70 22.79
C GLY A 24 -11.41 21.99 21.42
N LEU A 25 -10.60 20.94 21.25
CA LEU A 25 -10.45 20.28 19.96
C LEU A 25 -11.66 19.41 19.59
N MET A 26 -12.26 18.71 20.55
CA MET A 26 -13.49 17.94 20.31
C MET A 26 -14.70 18.85 20.15
N GLU A 27 -14.69 20.00 20.83
CA GLU A 27 -15.72 21.03 20.77
C GLU A 27 -15.61 21.89 19.50
N GLY A 28 -14.54 21.71 18.71
CA GLY A 28 -14.29 22.46 17.47
C GLY A 28 -13.86 23.92 17.67
N THR A 29 -13.48 24.29 18.88
CA THR A 29 -13.05 25.66 19.24
C THR A 29 -11.53 25.85 19.17
N ALA A 30 -10.75 24.77 19.18
CA ALA A 30 -9.29 24.78 19.02
C ALA A 30 -8.85 24.20 17.67
N ARG A 31 -7.65 24.58 17.21
CA ARG A 31 -7.03 24.05 15.99
C ARG A 31 -6.17 22.83 16.27
N ALA A 32 -6.27 21.82 15.40
CA ALA A 32 -5.41 20.64 15.42
C ALA A 32 -3.98 20.97 14.97
N ASP A 33 -3.01 20.18 15.44
CA ASP A 33 -1.63 20.22 14.93
C ASP A 33 -1.51 19.31 13.70
N TYR A 34 -1.80 19.89 12.54
CA TYR A 34 -1.68 19.20 11.26
C TYR A 34 -0.22 18.90 10.88
N ALA A 35 0.72 19.76 11.29
CA ALA A 35 2.13 19.62 10.92
C ALA A 35 2.71 18.32 11.49
N ARG A 36 2.31 17.95 12.70
CA ARG A 36 2.72 16.68 13.32
C ARG A 36 2.25 15.46 12.53
N CYS A 37 1.00 15.45 12.07
CA CYS A 37 0.46 14.37 11.25
C CYS A 37 1.21 14.26 9.91
N VAL A 38 1.48 15.40 9.27
CA VAL A 38 2.25 15.45 8.02
C VAL A 38 3.68 14.92 8.21
N ASP A 39 4.35 15.27 9.31
CA ASP A 39 5.69 14.79 9.61
C ASP A 39 5.74 13.26 9.80
N ILE A 40 4.76 12.69 10.52
CA ILE A 40 4.64 11.24 10.70
C ILE A 40 4.49 10.53 9.36
N ALA A 41 3.57 11.01 8.51
CA ALA A 41 3.34 10.40 7.20
C ALA A 41 4.58 10.52 6.30
N THR A 42 5.18 11.71 6.22
CA THR A 42 6.36 12.01 5.40
C THR A 42 7.56 11.16 5.81
N THR A 43 7.90 11.19 7.10
CA THR A 43 9.05 10.44 7.63
C THR A 43 8.87 8.93 7.44
N ALA A 44 7.65 8.42 7.65
CA ALA A 44 7.36 7.01 7.42
C ALA A 44 7.48 6.64 5.93
N ALA A 45 6.91 7.44 5.03
CA ALA A 45 6.96 7.19 3.58
C ALA A 45 8.41 7.12 3.07
N ILE A 46 9.24 8.12 3.41
CA ILE A 46 10.65 8.19 2.99
C ILE A 46 11.44 6.99 3.52
N LYS A 47 11.31 6.66 4.81
CA LYS A 47 12.07 5.54 5.39
C LYS A 47 11.62 4.18 4.86
N GLN A 48 10.33 4.00 4.61
CA GLN A 48 9.79 2.70 4.23
C GLN A 48 9.88 2.41 2.73
N MET A 49 10.00 3.42 1.85
CA MET A 49 10.14 3.20 0.41
C MET A 49 11.51 2.63 0.00
N VAL A 50 12.55 2.87 0.80
CA VAL A 50 13.93 2.47 0.48
C VAL A 50 14.06 0.96 0.32
N LYS A 51 13.50 0.18 1.25
CA LYS A 51 13.60 -1.28 1.23
C LYS A 51 13.00 -1.93 -0.03
N PRO A 52 11.72 -1.68 -0.40
CA PRO A 52 11.18 -2.23 -1.64
C PRO A 52 11.90 -1.66 -2.87
N GLY A 53 12.32 -0.40 -2.87
CA GLY A 53 13.09 0.18 -3.98
C GLY A 53 14.41 -0.55 -4.24
N ILE A 54 15.21 -0.78 -3.19
CA ILE A 54 16.47 -1.54 -3.28
C ILE A 54 16.19 -2.95 -3.79
N MET A 55 15.19 -3.63 -3.21
CA MET A 55 14.84 -5.00 -3.58
C MET A 55 14.56 -5.15 -5.09
N VAL A 56 13.78 -4.23 -5.67
CA VAL A 56 13.43 -4.27 -7.09
C VAL A 56 14.65 -4.12 -8.00
N ILE A 57 15.66 -3.37 -7.56
CA ILE A 57 16.89 -3.14 -8.32
C ILE A 57 17.87 -4.31 -8.13
N THR A 58 18.07 -4.76 -6.90
CA THR A 58 19.13 -5.73 -6.58
C THR A 58 18.77 -7.15 -7.01
N ILE A 59 17.49 -7.55 -6.96
CA ILE A 59 17.10 -8.93 -7.27
C ILE A 59 17.44 -9.32 -8.73
N PRO A 60 17.04 -8.56 -9.77
CA PRO A 60 17.39 -8.90 -11.15
C PRO A 60 18.89 -8.98 -11.39
N VAL A 61 19.67 -8.08 -10.77
CA VAL A 61 21.14 -8.06 -10.85
C VAL A 61 21.73 -9.32 -10.24
N ILE A 62 21.35 -9.65 -9.00
CA ILE A 62 21.85 -10.84 -8.29
C ILE A 62 21.47 -12.10 -9.06
N VAL A 63 20.21 -12.26 -9.46
CA VAL A 63 19.74 -13.45 -10.17
C VAL A 63 20.42 -13.57 -11.53
N GLY A 64 20.60 -12.48 -12.28
CA GLY A 64 21.28 -12.48 -13.56
C GLY A 64 22.74 -12.95 -13.46
N PHE A 65 23.53 -12.32 -12.59
CA PHE A 65 24.95 -12.67 -12.44
C PHE A 65 25.16 -14.01 -11.74
N ALA A 66 24.37 -14.36 -10.74
CA ALA A 66 24.44 -15.68 -10.10
C ALA A 66 24.05 -16.79 -11.08
N SER A 67 23.03 -16.56 -11.93
CA SER A 67 22.65 -17.52 -12.97
C SER A 67 23.81 -17.79 -13.92
N LYS A 68 24.47 -16.73 -14.38
CA LYS A 68 25.64 -16.82 -15.26
C LYS A 68 26.81 -17.54 -14.58
N TRP A 69 27.07 -17.26 -13.30
CA TRP A 69 28.18 -17.86 -12.58
C TRP A 69 27.98 -19.36 -12.31
N ILE A 70 26.76 -19.80 -12.00
CA ILE A 70 26.46 -21.19 -11.63
C ILE A 70 26.20 -22.06 -12.87
N TRP A 71 25.40 -21.58 -13.84
CA TRP A 71 24.92 -22.39 -14.98
C TRP A 71 25.45 -21.91 -16.33
N GLY A 72 26.31 -20.89 -16.37
CA GLY A 72 26.87 -20.36 -17.62
C GLY A 72 25.87 -19.63 -18.52
N ASN A 73 24.65 -19.36 -18.05
CA ASN A 73 23.61 -18.68 -18.84
C ASN A 73 22.69 -17.83 -17.95
N ALA A 74 21.87 -16.97 -18.56
CA ALA A 74 20.94 -16.08 -17.88
C ALA A 74 19.49 -16.61 -17.80
N GLY A 75 19.26 -17.92 -17.98
CA GLY A 75 17.93 -18.50 -18.05
C GLY A 75 17.08 -18.27 -16.78
N ALA A 76 17.69 -18.26 -15.60
CA ALA A 76 16.98 -18.01 -14.34
C ALA A 76 16.41 -16.58 -14.25
N LEU A 77 17.07 -15.59 -14.88
CA LEU A 77 16.54 -14.22 -14.97
C LEU A 77 15.27 -14.18 -15.81
N GLY A 78 15.22 -14.92 -16.92
CA GLY A 78 14.00 -15.07 -17.73
C GLY A 78 12.86 -15.72 -16.93
N GLY A 79 13.17 -16.80 -16.19
CA GLY A 79 12.20 -17.44 -15.31
C GLY A 79 11.65 -16.51 -14.22
N LEU A 80 12.52 -15.69 -13.61
CA LEU A 80 12.12 -14.67 -12.64
C LEU A 80 11.14 -13.67 -13.27
N LEU A 81 11.44 -13.14 -14.45
CA LEU A 81 10.58 -12.16 -15.12
C LEU A 81 9.20 -12.73 -15.45
N VAL A 82 9.14 -13.97 -15.95
CA VAL A 82 7.87 -14.66 -16.23
C VAL A 82 7.07 -14.84 -14.93
N GLY A 83 7.71 -15.36 -13.87
CA GLY A 83 7.05 -15.58 -12.58
C GLY A 83 6.52 -14.29 -11.96
N VAL A 84 7.35 -13.24 -11.91
CA VAL A 84 6.96 -11.92 -11.40
C VAL A 84 5.82 -11.31 -12.21
N THR A 85 5.81 -11.49 -13.54
CA THR A 85 4.74 -10.97 -14.39
C THR A 85 3.42 -11.68 -14.13
N VAL A 86 3.39 -13.02 -14.21
CA VAL A 86 2.15 -13.80 -14.06
C VAL A 86 1.54 -13.61 -12.67
N VAL A 87 2.36 -13.72 -11.62
CA VAL A 87 1.87 -13.55 -10.25
C VAL A 87 1.56 -12.08 -9.96
N GLY A 88 2.44 -11.17 -10.38
CA GLY A 88 2.31 -9.75 -10.07
C GLY A 88 1.09 -9.10 -10.70
N VAL A 89 0.74 -9.44 -11.95
CA VAL A 89 -0.47 -8.93 -12.62
C VAL A 89 -1.73 -9.37 -11.89
N LEU A 90 -1.83 -10.67 -11.57
CA LEU A 90 -2.99 -11.21 -10.84
C LEU A 90 -3.16 -10.54 -9.48
N MET A 91 -2.06 -10.38 -8.74
CA MET A 91 -2.08 -9.73 -7.43
C MET A 91 -2.41 -8.24 -7.53
N ALA A 92 -1.90 -7.53 -8.53
CA ALA A 92 -2.18 -6.11 -8.74
C ALA A 92 -3.67 -5.86 -8.99
N ILE A 93 -4.28 -6.66 -9.87
CA ILE A 93 -5.71 -6.57 -10.19
C ILE A 93 -6.55 -6.93 -8.96
N TYR A 94 -6.23 -8.03 -8.28
CA TYR A 94 -6.93 -8.44 -7.07
C TYR A 94 -6.92 -7.34 -6.01
N MET A 95 -5.74 -6.77 -5.70
CA MET A 95 -5.60 -5.75 -4.67
C MET A 95 -6.36 -4.46 -5.03
N ALA A 96 -6.25 -4.01 -6.28
CA ALA A 96 -6.96 -2.82 -6.75
C ALA A 96 -8.48 -3.00 -6.67
N ASN A 97 -8.99 -4.13 -7.18
CA ASN A 97 -10.43 -4.38 -7.24
C ASN A 97 -11.02 -4.64 -5.85
N ALA A 98 -10.35 -5.42 -5.00
CA ALA A 98 -10.82 -5.70 -3.65
C ALA A 98 -10.90 -4.41 -2.80
N GLY A 99 -9.86 -3.58 -2.83
CA GLY A 99 -9.86 -2.31 -2.11
C GLY A 99 -10.91 -1.33 -2.64
N ALA A 100 -11.07 -1.24 -3.96
CA ALA A 100 -12.11 -0.39 -4.57
C ALA A 100 -13.53 -0.88 -4.24
N ALA A 101 -13.75 -2.20 -4.19
CA ALA A 101 -15.04 -2.78 -3.82
C ALA A 101 -15.41 -2.43 -2.37
N TRP A 102 -14.46 -2.50 -1.43
CA TRP A 102 -14.70 -2.11 -0.04
C TRP A 102 -14.99 -0.61 0.11
N ASP A 103 -14.26 0.27 -0.60
CA ASP A 103 -14.54 1.71 -0.59
C ASP A 103 -15.92 2.03 -1.17
N ASN A 104 -16.29 1.40 -2.28
CA ASN A 104 -17.59 1.62 -2.92
C ASN A 104 -18.74 1.06 -2.06
N ALA A 105 -18.55 -0.08 -1.39
CA ALA A 105 -19.54 -0.61 -0.45
C ALA A 105 -19.74 0.35 0.74
N LYS A 106 -18.65 0.93 1.27
CA LYS A 106 -18.73 1.96 2.32
C LYS A 106 -19.49 3.20 1.80
N LYS A 107 -19.15 3.72 0.62
CA LYS A 107 -19.83 4.89 0.01
C LYS A 107 -21.33 4.64 -0.20
N GLN A 108 -21.70 3.45 -0.68
CA GLN A 108 -23.10 3.06 -0.84
C GLN A 108 -23.86 3.14 0.49
N ILE A 109 -23.26 2.64 1.58
CA ILE A 109 -23.86 2.75 2.93
C ILE A 109 -23.91 4.21 3.40
N GLU A 110 -22.91 5.03 3.05
CA GLU A 110 -22.87 6.46 3.42
C GLU A 110 -23.92 7.32 2.72
N GLU A 111 -24.46 6.86 1.59
CA GLU A 111 -25.52 7.50 0.81
C GLU A 111 -26.93 7.12 1.31
N GLU A 112 -27.05 6.08 2.12
CA GLU A 112 -28.33 5.65 2.69
C GLU A 112 -28.81 6.58 3.83
N PRO A 113 -30.14 6.67 4.05
CA PRO A 113 -30.68 7.34 5.22
C PRO A 113 -30.10 6.77 6.52
N SER A 114 -29.65 7.67 7.40
CA SER A 114 -29.08 7.31 8.69
C SER A 114 -30.18 6.91 9.67
N ASP A 115 -30.31 5.62 9.91
CA ASP A 115 -31.20 5.05 10.91
C ASP A 115 -30.46 3.97 11.71
N LYS A 116 -30.27 4.22 13.01
CA LYS A 116 -29.54 3.31 13.90
C LYS A 116 -30.36 2.09 14.30
N GLU A 117 -31.69 2.17 14.27
CA GLU A 117 -32.56 1.03 14.58
C GLU A 117 -32.62 0.06 13.42
N LEU A 118 -32.52 0.56 12.18
CA LEU A 118 -32.48 -0.24 10.96
C LEU A 118 -31.06 -0.60 10.49
N ASP A 119 -30.03 -0.16 11.21
CA ASP A 119 -28.61 -0.37 10.88
C ASP A 119 -28.24 0.14 9.46
N THR A 120 -28.78 1.31 9.09
CA THR A 120 -28.57 1.97 7.80
C THR A 120 -27.87 3.31 7.95
N GLY A 121 -27.19 3.76 6.89
CA GLY A 121 -26.55 5.07 6.83
C GLY A 121 -25.37 5.24 7.80
N LYS A 122 -24.88 6.48 7.91
CA LYS A 122 -23.66 6.82 8.66
C LYS A 122 -23.81 6.61 10.17
N GLY A 123 -22.78 6.04 10.79
CA GLY A 123 -22.73 5.81 12.24
C GLY A 123 -23.54 4.60 12.73
N SER A 124 -24.09 3.81 11.82
CA SER A 124 -24.62 2.46 12.07
C SER A 124 -23.48 1.44 12.29
N LEU A 125 -23.79 0.26 12.82
CA LEU A 125 -22.81 -0.82 12.96
C LEU A 125 -22.34 -1.33 11.59
N ARG A 126 -23.27 -1.39 10.63
CA ARG A 126 -22.95 -1.72 9.23
C ARG A 126 -21.97 -0.73 8.61
N HIS A 127 -22.16 0.57 8.83
CA HIS A 127 -21.23 1.60 8.37
C HIS A 127 -19.86 1.44 9.03
N ALA A 128 -19.81 1.22 10.35
CA ALA A 128 -18.55 1.01 11.06
C ALA A 128 -17.79 -0.22 10.53
N ALA A 129 -18.49 -1.32 10.23
CA ALA A 129 -17.89 -2.52 9.61
C ALA A 129 -17.34 -2.23 8.21
N ALA A 130 -18.08 -1.48 7.38
CA ALA A 130 -17.64 -1.08 6.06
C ALA A 130 -16.41 -0.15 6.10
N VAL A 131 -16.34 0.76 7.07
CA VAL A 131 -15.16 1.60 7.32
C VAL A 131 -13.95 0.74 7.67
N ILE A 132 -14.11 -0.28 8.53
CA ILE A 132 -13.01 -1.22 8.83
C ILE A 132 -12.53 -1.90 7.54
N CYS A 133 -13.44 -2.43 6.72
CA CYS A 133 -13.07 -3.07 5.45
C CYS A 133 -12.34 -2.12 4.48
N ASP A 134 -12.80 -0.87 4.35
CA ASP A 134 -12.14 0.13 3.51
C ASP A 134 -10.73 0.45 4.03
N THR A 135 -10.54 0.59 5.34
CA THR A 135 -9.20 0.83 5.92
C THR A 135 -8.23 -0.35 5.72
N VAL A 136 -8.74 -1.58 5.59
CA VAL A 136 -7.93 -2.74 5.15
C VAL A 136 -7.63 -2.66 3.64
N GLY A 137 -8.56 -2.12 2.85
CA GLY A 137 -8.46 -1.90 1.41
C GLY A 137 -7.53 -0.76 0.98
N ASP A 138 -7.37 0.29 1.78
CA ASP A 138 -6.54 1.46 1.41
C ASP A 138 -5.09 1.07 1.07
N PRO A 139 -4.37 0.28 1.88
CA PRO A 139 -3.02 -0.12 1.52
C PRO A 139 -2.98 -1.09 0.33
N PHE A 140 -4.08 -1.79 0.03
CA PHE A 140 -4.20 -2.66 -1.15
C PHE A 140 -4.33 -1.82 -2.42
N LYS A 141 -5.32 -0.92 -2.48
CA LYS A 141 -5.64 -0.16 -3.70
C LYS A 141 -4.72 1.03 -3.96
N ASP A 142 -4.18 1.66 -2.91
CA ASP A 142 -3.41 2.92 -3.06
C ASP A 142 -1.90 2.76 -2.88
N THR A 143 -1.44 1.63 -2.35
CA THR A 143 0.00 1.40 -2.13
C THR A 143 0.49 0.15 -2.83
N SER A 144 0.07 -1.03 -2.38
CA SER A 144 0.68 -2.29 -2.82
C SER A 144 0.23 -2.69 -4.23
N GLY A 145 -1.06 -2.61 -4.56
CA GLY A 145 -1.61 -2.99 -5.86
C GLY A 145 -0.99 -2.21 -7.03
N PRO A 146 -1.08 -0.87 -7.06
CA PRO A 146 -0.49 -0.06 -8.13
C PRO A 146 1.04 -0.21 -8.23
N SER A 147 1.73 -0.37 -7.10
CA SER A 147 3.19 -0.53 -7.08
C SER A 147 3.69 -1.82 -7.74
N LEU A 148 2.87 -2.88 -7.76
CA LEU A 148 3.23 -4.14 -8.43
C LEU A 148 3.40 -3.95 -9.95
N ASN A 149 2.61 -3.07 -10.57
CA ASN A 149 2.78 -2.76 -12.00
C ASN A 149 4.12 -2.09 -12.30
N ILE A 150 4.56 -1.18 -11.42
CA ILE A 150 5.86 -0.51 -11.54
C ILE A 150 6.98 -1.53 -11.32
N LEU A 151 6.83 -2.42 -10.33
CA LEU A 151 7.80 -3.47 -10.02
C LEU A 151 8.05 -4.36 -11.25
N ILE A 152 7.01 -4.85 -11.91
CA ILE A 152 7.13 -5.72 -13.09
C ILE A 152 7.90 -5.00 -14.21
N LYS A 153 7.48 -3.77 -14.53
CA LYS A 153 8.10 -2.98 -15.62
C LYS A 153 9.56 -2.64 -15.31
N LEU A 154 9.84 -2.20 -14.08
CA LEU A 154 11.19 -1.81 -13.67
C LEU A 154 12.15 -3.02 -13.68
N MET A 155 11.73 -4.18 -13.16
CA MET A 155 12.53 -5.39 -13.23
C MET A 155 12.82 -5.82 -14.67
N SER A 156 11.83 -5.69 -15.56
CA SER A 156 11.97 -6.04 -16.98
C SER A 156 12.97 -5.13 -17.70
N VAL A 157 12.87 -3.81 -17.46
CA VAL A 157 13.81 -2.83 -18.03
C VAL A 157 15.22 -3.05 -17.49
N LEU A 158 15.38 -3.30 -16.18
CA LEU A 158 16.68 -3.57 -15.59
C LEU A 158 17.31 -4.84 -16.16
N ALA A 159 16.53 -5.92 -16.29
CA ALA A 159 16.99 -7.16 -16.91
C ALA A 159 17.47 -6.95 -18.35
N LEU A 160 16.76 -6.13 -19.13
CA LEU A 160 17.16 -5.77 -20.48
C LEU A 160 18.47 -4.97 -20.51
N VAL A 161 18.64 -4.02 -19.58
CA VAL A 161 19.85 -3.20 -19.47
C VAL A 161 21.08 -4.06 -19.14
N ILE A 162 20.95 -5.04 -18.24
CA ILE A 162 22.08 -5.90 -17.86
C ILE A 162 22.31 -7.07 -18.83
N ALA A 163 21.36 -7.39 -19.71
CA ALA A 163 21.46 -8.53 -20.61
C ALA A 163 22.75 -8.60 -21.45
N PRO A 164 23.30 -7.49 -22.00
CA PRO A 164 24.58 -7.51 -22.71
C PRO A 164 25.77 -7.96 -21.86
N LEU A 165 25.73 -7.70 -20.55
CA LEU A 165 26.78 -8.11 -19.60
C LEU A 165 26.66 -9.60 -19.22
N LEU A 166 25.51 -10.21 -19.49
CA LEU A 166 25.19 -11.59 -19.18
C LEU A 166 25.37 -12.55 -20.36
N LYS A 167 25.77 -12.05 -21.53
CA LYS A 167 26.20 -12.87 -22.68
C LYS A 167 27.55 -13.52 -22.45
#